data_AF-A0A963B2A1-F1
#
_entry.id   AF-A0A963B2A1-F1
#
_cell.length_a   1.000
_cell.length_b   1.000
_cell.length_c   1.000
_cell.angle_alpha   90.00
_cell.angle_beta   90.00
_cell.angle_gamma   90.00
#
_symmetry.space_group_name_H-M   'P 1'
#
loop_
_entity.id
_entity.type
_entity.pdbx_description
1 polymer ?
#
loop_
_entity_poly.entity_id
_entity_poly.type
_entity_poly.pdbx_seq_one_letter_code
_entity_poly.pdbx_strand_id
1 'polypeptide(L)'
;RQDLEGKEIAAHLKAGKAVVRMSLEWQEKLSFVITGELALKRLKFLDLIQEAVAESEAEDHATRFDVEFALMSLELGNFIGSLIKLFGGAVKA
;
A
#
# COMPACT_ATOMS: atom_id res chain seq x y z
N ARG A 1 -9.93 -15.02 6.27
CA ARG A 1 -8.50 -14.64 6.31
C ARG A 1 -7.73 -15.95 6.34
N GLN A 2 -6.89 -16.22 5.35
CA GLN A 2 -6.09 -17.44 5.27
C GLN A 2 -4.73 -17.17 5.90
N ASP A 3 -4.19 -18.14 6.64
CA ASP A 3 -2.80 -18.09 7.09
C ASP A 3 -1.87 -18.36 5.89
N LEU A 4 -1.06 -17.35 5.54
CA LEU A 4 -0.15 -17.41 4.40
C LEU A 4 1.10 -18.26 4.68
N GLU A 5 1.42 -18.51 5.95
CA GLU A 5 2.55 -19.34 6.39
C GLU A 5 2.14 -20.82 6.56
N GLY A 6 0.85 -21.11 6.39
CA GLY A 6 0.28 -22.45 6.54
C GLY A 6 0.78 -23.46 5.50
N LYS A 7 0.75 -24.74 5.90
CA LYS A 7 1.17 -25.88 5.05
C LYS A 7 0.44 -25.96 3.71
N GLU A 8 -0.82 -25.50 3.66
CA GLU A 8 -1.64 -25.47 2.45
C GLU A 8 -1.05 -24.56 1.37
N ILE A 9 -0.66 -23.33 1.74
CA ILE A 9 -0.03 -22.37 0.82
C ILE A 9 1.31 -22.90 0.35
N ALA A 10 2.12 -23.45 1.26
CA ALA A 10 3.39 -24.07 0.89
C ALA A 10 3.22 -25.24 -0.10
N ALA A 11 2.18 -26.06 0.05
CA ALA A 11 1.88 -27.15 -0.89
C ALA A 11 1.51 -26.62 -2.29
N HIS A 12 0.72 -25.54 -2.36
CA HIS A 12 0.38 -24.89 -3.63
C HIS A 12 1.59 -24.29 -4.34
N LEU A 13 2.49 -23.63 -3.61
CA LEU A 13 3.74 -23.09 -4.15
C LEU A 13 4.64 -24.23 -4.67
N LYS A 14 4.78 -25.33 -3.92
CA LYS A 14 5.53 -26.53 -4.35
C LYS A 14 4.94 -27.20 -5.60
N ALA A 15 3.64 -27.09 -5.78
CA ALA A 15 2.94 -27.57 -6.99
C ALA A 15 3.08 -26.62 -8.19
N GLY A 16 3.91 -25.56 -8.09
CA GLY A 16 4.19 -24.63 -9.19
C GLY A 16 3.15 -23.51 -9.36
N LYS A 17 2.23 -23.33 -8.42
CA LYS A 17 1.32 -22.18 -8.46
C LYS A 17 2.05 -20.90 -8.08
N ALA A 18 1.68 -19.79 -8.72
CA ALA A 18 2.20 -18.46 -8.42
C ALA A 18 1.14 -17.58 -7.73
N VAL A 19 1.59 -16.65 -6.89
CA VAL A 19 0.72 -15.64 -6.28
C VAL A 19 0.34 -14.62 -7.34
N VAL A 20 -0.96 -14.50 -7.63
CA VAL A 20 -1.48 -13.53 -8.61
C VAL A 20 -2.10 -12.29 -7.96
N ARG A 21 -2.45 -12.39 -6.67
CA ARG A 21 -3.01 -11.30 -5.86
C ARG A 21 -2.64 -11.50 -4.39
N MET A 22 -2.22 -10.44 -3.73
CA MET A 22 -1.84 -10.47 -2.32
C MET A 22 -2.25 -9.19 -1.62
N SER A 23 -2.92 -9.33 -0.47
CA SER A 23 -3.18 -8.20 0.43
C SER A 23 -1.95 -7.97 1.28
N LEU A 24 -1.50 -6.73 1.37
CA LEU A 24 -0.32 -6.32 2.10
C LEU A 24 -0.62 -5.08 2.93
N GLU A 25 0.16 -4.93 3.98
CA GLU A 25 0.28 -3.72 4.77
C GLU A 25 1.71 -3.18 4.61
N TRP A 26 1.85 -1.87 4.55
CA TRP A 26 3.13 -1.19 4.42
C TRP A 26 3.32 -0.18 5.53
N GLN A 27 4.32 -0.45 6.38
CA GLN A 27 4.79 0.42 7.46
C GLN A 27 3.66 0.96 8.36
N GLU A 28 2.59 0.18 8.59
CA GLU A 28 1.41 0.62 9.37
C GLU A 28 0.70 1.88 8.82
N LYS A 29 1.03 2.29 7.59
CA LYS A 29 0.51 3.50 6.95
C LYS A 29 -0.46 3.22 5.82
N LEU A 30 -0.25 2.12 5.09
CA LEU A 30 -1.05 1.77 3.93
C LEU A 30 -1.47 0.30 3.99
N SER A 31 -2.71 0.01 3.60
CA SER A 31 -3.14 -1.34 3.24
C SER A 31 -3.62 -1.38 1.79
N PHE A 32 -3.25 -2.42 1.06
CA PHE A 32 -3.60 -2.55 -0.36
C PHE A 32 -3.56 -4.02 -0.81
N VAL A 33 -4.10 -4.27 -1.99
CA VAL A 33 -3.95 -5.53 -2.72
C VAL A 33 -3.10 -5.28 -3.96
N ILE A 34 -1.97 -5.97 -4.08
CA ILE A 34 -1.16 -5.95 -5.30
C ILE A 34 -1.51 -7.15 -6.19
N THR A 35 -1.55 -6.95 -7.51
CA THR A 35 -1.77 -8.03 -8.49
C THR A 35 -0.48 -8.39 -9.24
N GLY A 36 -0.50 -9.48 -10.01
CA GLY A 36 0.63 -9.92 -10.84
C GLY A 36 1.05 -8.89 -11.90
N GLU A 37 0.15 -7.99 -12.28
CA GLU A 37 0.39 -6.88 -13.21
C GLU A 37 0.84 -5.59 -12.49
N LEU A 38 1.22 -5.69 -11.21
CA LEU A 38 1.58 -4.57 -10.34
C LEU A 38 0.45 -3.53 -10.14
N ALA A 39 -0.80 -3.92 -10.37
CA ALA A 39 -1.93 -3.04 -10.07
C ALA A 39 -2.18 -3.00 -8.55
N LEU A 40 -2.25 -1.78 -8.02
CA LEU A 40 -2.63 -1.52 -6.63
C LEU A 40 -4.14 -1.35 -6.53
N LYS A 41 -4.80 -2.23 -5.76
CA LYS A 41 -6.25 -2.26 -5.57
C LYS A 41 -6.58 -2.10 -4.10
N ARG A 42 -7.77 -1.56 -3.80
CA ARG A 42 -8.26 -1.39 -2.41
C ARG A 42 -7.25 -0.66 -1.52
N LEU A 43 -6.56 0.33 -2.06
CA LEU A 43 -5.64 1.17 -1.31
C LEU A 43 -6.40 1.90 -0.21
N LYS A 44 -5.88 1.86 1.01
CA LYS A 44 -6.38 2.60 2.17
C LYS A 44 -5.20 3.16 2.96
N PHE A 45 -5.32 4.40 3.38
CA PHE A 45 -4.47 4.99 4.40
C PHE A 45 -4.93 4.52 5.77
N LEU A 46 -3.99 4.06 6.59
CA LEU A 46 -4.23 3.52 7.92
C LEU A 46 -4.15 4.62 8.98
N ASP A 47 -4.44 4.24 10.21
CA ASP A 47 -4.71 5.15 11.33
C ASP A 47 -3.59 6.14 11.56
N LEU A 48 -2.31 5.72 11.44
CA LEU A 48 -1.16 6.62 11.61
C LEU A 48 -1.21 7.86 10.69
N ILE A 49 -1.70 7.70 9.46
CA ILE A 49 -1.85 8.82 8.52
C ILE A 49 -3.10 9.64 8.84
N GLN A 50 -4.18 8.98 9.26
CA GLN A 50 -5.42 9.67 9.62
C GLN A 50 -5.27 10.52 10.88
N GLU A 51 -4.51 10.03 11.86
CA GLU A 51 -4.15 10.76 13.08
C GLU A 51 -3.31 12.00 12.74
N ALA A 52 -2.29 11.86 11.88
CA ALA A 52 -1.47 12.98 11.43
C ALA A 52 -2.29 14.06 10.68
N VAL A 53 -3.33 13.67 9.95
CA VAL A 53 -4.31 14.62 9.39
C VAL A 53 -5.12 15.30 10.49
N ALA A 54 -5.61 14.53 11.47
CA ALA A 54 -6.47 15.02 12.54
C ALA A 54 -5.76 16.02 13.47
N GLU A 55 -4.44 15.92 13.61
CA GLU A 55 -3.60 16.88 14.33
C GLU A 55 -3.44 18.23 13.60
N SER A 56 -3.88 18.34 12.34
CA SER A 56 -3.82 19.62 11.63
C SER A 56 -4.87 20.60 12.14
N GLU A 57 -4.46 21.83 12.43
CA GLU A 57 -5.33 22.94 12.85
C GLU A 57 -6.10 23.55 11.66
N ALA A 58 -6.69 22.72 10.81
CA ALA A 58 -7.45 23.20 9.65
C ALA A 58 -8.86 23.67 10.06
N GLU A 59 -9.12 24.97 9.93
CA GLU A 59 -10.38 25.59 10.35
C GLU A 59 -11.52 25.44 9.34
N ASP A 60 -11.21 25.31 8.05
CA ASP A 60 -12.18 25.18 6.97
C ASP A 60 -11.97 23.91 6.12
N HIS A 61 -13.03 23.51 5.40
CA HIS A 61 -13.04 22.29 4.60
C HIS A 61 -12.02 22.28 3.46
N ALA A 62 -11.73 23.43 2.85
CA ALA A 62 -10.76 23.50 1.75
C ALA A 62 -9.34 23.33 2.28
N THR A 63 -9.00 24.04 3.36
CA THR A 63 -7.72 23.90 4.05
C THR A 63 -7.49 22.48 4.54
N ARG A 64 -8.53 21.83 5.10
CA ARG A 64 -8.45 20.43 5.53
C ARG A 64 -8.17 19.49 4.36
N PHE A 65 -8.84 19.68 3.23
CA PHE A 65 -8.61 18.88 2.04
C PHE A 65 -7.18 19.04 1.52
N ASP A 66 -6.65 20.26 1.50
CA ASP A 66 -5.28 20.53 1.05
C ASP A 66 -4.25 19.82 1.94
N VAL A 67 -4.45 19.84 3.26
CA VAL A 67 -3.60 19.11 4.21
C VAL A 67 -3.68 17.60 3.99
N GLU A 68 -4.90 17.06 3.91
CA GLU A 68 -5.14 15.64 3.65
C GLU A 68 -4.45 15.21 2.36
N PHE A 69 -4.65 15.96 1.27
CA PHE A 69 -4.11 15.66 -0.03
C PHE A 69 -2.58 15.75 -0.06
N ALA A 70 -1.99 16.77 0.57
CA ALA A 70 -0.55 16.93 0.65
C ALA A 70 0.12 15.77 1.39
N LEU A 71 -0.43 15.39 2.56
CA LEU A 71 0.10 14.29 3.36
C LEU A 71 -0.04 12.94 2.64
N MET A 72 -1.21 12.67 2.09
CA MET A 72 -1.48 11.44 1.33
C MET A 72 -0.57 11.32 0.10
N SER A 73 -0.36 12.42 -0.62
CA SER A 73 0.50 12.46 -1.81
C SER A 73 1.97 12.24 -1.45
N LEU A 74 2.45 12.82 -0.35
CA LEU A 74 3.80 12.60 0.16
C LEU A 74 4.04 11.12 0.49
N GLU A 75 3.11 10.51 1.24
CA GLU A 75 3.25 9.11 1.63
C GLU A 75 3.17 8.17 0.41
N LEU A 76 2.25 8.45 -0.53
CA LEU A 76 2.16 7.71 -1.78
C LEU A 76 3.45 7.81 -2.61
N GLY A 77 4.06 8.99 -2.70
CA GLY A 77 5.33 9.18 -3.40
C GLY A 77 6.44 8.31 -2.82
N ASN A 78 6.58 8.31 -1.50
CA ASN A 78 7.56 7.48 -0.78
C ASN A 78 7.30 5.98 -0.98
N PHE A 79 6.03 5.57 -0.90
CA PHE A 79 5.61 4.19 -1.10
C PHE A 79 5.86 3.71 -2.53
N ILE A 80 5.47 4.49 -3.54
CA ILE A 80 5.67 4.13 -4.96
C ILE A 80 7.16 4.00 -5.27
N GLY A 81 8.00 4.94 -4.79
CA GLY A 81 9.44 4.85 -4.95
C GLY A 81 10.03 3.57 -4.34
N SER A 82 9.56 3.20 -3.15
CA SER A 82 9.95 1.97 -2.46
C SER A 82 9.49 0.72 -3.21
N LEU A 83 8.24 0.71 -3.68
CA LEU A 83 7.65 -0.39 -4.42
C LEU A 83 8.40 -0.67 -5.72
N ILE A 84 8.68 0.38 -6.51
CA ILE A 84 9.45 0.26 -7.74
C ILE A 84 10.82 -0.35 -7.46
N LYS A 85 11.52 0.12 -6.41
CA LYS A 85 12.82 -0.42 -6.02
C LYS A 85 12.74 -1.91 -5.62
N LEU A 86 11.71 -2.31 -4.88
CA LEU A 86 11.50 -3.70 -4.46
C LEU A 86 11.27 -4.64 -5.65
N PHE A 87 10.58 -4.18 -6.69
CA PHE A 87 10.33 -4.95 -7.90
C PHE A 87 11.44 -4.85 -8.96
N GLY A 88 12.64 -4.38 -8.58
CA GLY A 88 13.82 -4.37 -9.45
C GLY A 88 14.03 -3.10 -10.26
N GLY A 89 13.26 -2.04 -9.99
CA GLY A 89 13.35 -0.75 -10.67
C GLY A 89 12.36 -0.61 -11.83
N ALA A 90 12.22 0.62 -12.33
CA ALA A 90 11.40 0.89 -13.50
C ALA A 90 12.17 0.55 -14.78
N VAL A 91 11.46 -0.01 -15.77
CA VAL A 91 12.00 -0.17 -17.12
C VAL A 91 12.28 1.22 -17.67
N LYS A 92 13.52 1.46 -18.11
CA LYS A 92 13.87 2.71 -18.80
C LYS A 92 13.22 2.69 -20.18
N ALA A 93 12.55 3.80 -20.52
CA ALA A 93 11.99 4.02 -21.85
C ALA A 93 13.09 4.13 -22.91
#